data_AF-C4Z0T3-F1
#
_entry.id   AF-C4Z0T3-F1
#
_cell.length_a   1.000
_cell.length_b   1.000
_cell.length_c   1.000
_cell.angle_alpha   90.00
_cell.angle_beta   90.00
_cell.angle_gamma   90.00
#
_symmetry.space_group_name_H-M   'P 1'
#
loop_
_entity.id
_entity.type
_entity.pdbx_description
1 polymer ?
#
loop_
_entity_poly.entity_id
_entity_poly.type
_entity_poly.pdbx_seq_one_letter_code
_entity_poly.pdbx_strand_id
1 'polypeptide(L)'
;MAMIDPNGIMPLNFFKYKGVYTGQHNGMRYMLKQTGEKPDLKLSACVWRGPYASCAVKEEDKTTEIFELTEDGRLAAVEWIRQQYESRLDYWKAAPSIKDAVPIVHE
;
A
#
# COMPACT_ATOMS: atom_id res chain seq x y z
N MET A 1 -19.93 -3.94 4.41
CA MET A 1 -19.26 -2.63 4.54
C MET A 1 -17.87 -2.78 3.95
N ALA A 2 -17.58 -2.09 2.85
CA ALA A 2 -16.23 -2.10 2.27
C ALA A 2 -15.30 -1.30 3.22
N MET A 3 -14.33 -1.98 3.83
CA MET A 3 -13.54 -1.44 4.97
C MET A 3 -12.41 -0.48 4.56
N ILE A 4 -12.16 -0.34 3.25
CA ILE A 4 -11.23 0.65 2.66
C ILE A 4 -12.04 1.48 1.67
N ASP A 5 -12.38 2.70 2.08
CA ASP A 5 -13.23 3.64 1.34
C ASP A 5 -12.34 4.60 0.50
N PRO A 6 -12.60 4.78 -0.81
CA PRO A 6 -11.90 5.77 -1.64
C PRO A 6 -11.93 7.20 -1.11
N ASN A 7 -12.96 7.57 -0.32
CA ASN A 7 -13.07 8.87 0.35
C ASN A 7 -12.14 9.00 1.57
N GLY A 8 -11.70 7.87 2.15
CA GLY A 8 -10.69 7.83 3.21
C GLY A 8 -9.26 7.91 2.67
N ILE A 9 -9.08 7.81 1.36
CA ILE A 9 -7.79 7.88 0.67
C ILE A 9 -7.62 9.28 0.07
N MET A 10 -6.39 9.79 0.12
CA MET A 10 -6.07 11.13 -0.39
C MET A 10 -6.48 11.31 -1.87
N PRO A 11 -6.88 12.53 -2.27
CA PRO A 11 -7.26 12.83 -3.66
C PRO A 11 -6.06 12.76 -4.60
N LEU A 12 -6.31 12.59 -5.91
CA LEU A 12 -5.25 12.46 -6.93
C LEU A 12 -4.20 13.58 -6.88
N ASN A 13 -4.63 14.81 -6.61
CA ASN A 13 -3.73 15.97 -6.55
C ASN A 13 -2.62 15.78 -5.49
N PHE A 14 -2.91 15.13 -4.37
CA PHE A 14 -1.89 14.83 -3.36
C PHE A 14 -0.75 14.00 -3.95
N PHE A 15 -1.08 12.97 -4.73
CA PHE A 15 -0.08 12.11 -5.37
C PHE A 15 0.67 12.82 -6.50
N LYS A 16 -0.01 13.66 -7.30
CA LYS A 16 0.62 14.48 -8.35
C LYS A 16 1.70 15.42 -7.82
N TYR A 17 1.57 15.85 -6.55
CA TYR A 17 2.57 16.66 -5.86
C TYR A 17 3.51 15.82 -4.98
N LYS A 18 3.76 14.57 -5.38
CA LYS A 18 4.67 13.61 -4.72
C LYS A 18 4.28 13.24 -3.28
N GLY A 19 3.01 13.42 -2.91
CA GLY A 19 2.50 12.95 -1.63
C GLY A 19 2.62 11.44 -1.51
N VAL A 20 3.01 10.98 -0.32
CA VAL A 20 3.05 9.56 0.06
C VAL A 20 1.96 9.33 1.08
N TYR A 21 1.02 8.43 0.77
CA TYR A 21 -0.05 8.05 1.67
C TYR A 21 0.23 6.65 2.20
N THR A 22 0.13 6.45 3.51
CA THR A 22 0.23 5.14 4.15
C THR A 22 -0.99 4.89 5.02
N GLY A 23 -1.43 3.64 5.05
CA GLY A 23 -2.55 3.19 5.86
C GLY A 23 -2.32 1.79 6.42
N GLN A 24 -3.18 1.41 7.35
CA GLN A 24 -3.18 0.06 7.91
C GLN A 24 -4.61 -0.44 8.09
N HIS A 25 -4.78 -1.75 7.98
CA HIS A 25 -6.03 -2.43 8.23
C HIS A 25 -5.79 -3.88 8.68
N ASN A 26 -6.13 -4.21 9.94
CA ASN A 26 -6.12 -5.57 10.49
C ASN A 26 -4.88 -6.43 10.11
N GLY A 27 -3.69 -5.91 10.39
CA GLY A 27 -2.42 -6.58 10.10
C GLY A 27 -1.87 -6.37 8.69
N MET A 28 -2.68 -5.87 7.75
CA MET A 28 -2.22 -5.38 6.45
C MET A 28 -1.78 -3.91 6.57
N ARG A 29 -0.65 -3.57 5.97
CA ARG A 29 -0.20 -2.19 5.74
C ARG A 29 -0.21 -1.91 4.25
N TYR A 30 -0.44 -0.66 3.88
CA TYR A 30 -0.44 -0.26 2.49
C TYR A 30 0.11 1.15 2.29
N MET A 31 0.63 1.41 1.10
CA MET A 31 1.21 2.68 0.68
C MET A 31 0.78 3.00 -0.74
N LEU A 32 0.40 4.26 -0.98
CA LEU A 32 0.25 4.82 -2.31
C LEU A 32 1.24 5.98 -2.49
N LYS A 33 1.96 5.98 -3.61
CA LYS A 33 2.89 7.05 -3.97
C LYS A 33 3.03 7.18 -5.47
N GLN A 34 3.41 8.37 -5.93
CA GLN A 34 3.86 8.54 -7.31
C GLN A 34 5.18 7.78 -7.54
N THR A 35 5.33 7.21 -8.73
CA THR A 35 6.57 6.60 -9.23
C THR A 35 6.82 6.99 -10.69
N GLY A 36 7.98 6.62 -11.22
CA GLY A 36 8.42 6.96 -12.58
C GLY A 36 8.99 8.37 -12.71
N GLU A 37 9.42 8.69 -13.93
CA GLU A 37 9.98 9.99 -14.30
C GLU A 37 9.09 10.68 -15.33
N LYS A 38 9.18 12.01 -15.47
CA LYS A 38 8.39 12.72 -16.47
C LYS A 38 8.86 12.32 -17.88
N PRO A 39 7.94 12.10 -18.83
CA PRO A 39 6.47 12.30 -18.75
C PRO A 39 5.67 11.13 -18.16
N ASP A 40 6.28 9.95 -17.99
CA ASP A 40 5.65 8.68 -17.62
C ASP A 40 5.45 8.50 -16.11
N LEU A 41 4.82 9.49 -15.46
CA LEU A 41 4.48 9.42 -14.05
C LEU A 41 3.33 8.44 -13.81
N LYS A 42 3.49 7.55 -12.84
CA LYS A 42 2.52 6.52 -12.47
C LYS A 42 2.18 6.55 -10.98
N LEU A 43 1.12 5.86 -10.59
CA LEU A 43 0.73 5.64 -9.19
C LEU A 43 1.11 4.21 -8.78
N SER A 44 1.92 4.07 -7.75
CA SER A 44 2.27 2.77 -7.17
C SER A 44 1.42 2.52 -5.92
N ALA A 45 0.77 1.37 -5.86
CA ALA A 45 0.15 0.85 -4.65
C ALA A 45 0.94 -0.36 -4.15
N CYS A 46 1.29 -0.37 -2.87
CA CYS A 46 2.07 -1.41 -2.24
C CYS A 46 1.34 -1.90 -0.99
N VAL A 47 1.24 -3.21 -0.80
CA VAL A 47 0.71 -3.85 0.41
C VAL A 47 1.73 -4.80 1.01
N TRP A 48 1.78 -4.90 2.33
CA TRP A 48 2.64 -5.82 3.07
C TRP A 48 2.06 -6.13 4.44
N ARG A 49 2.59 -7.17 5.10
CA ARG A 49 2.20 -7.47 6.49
C ARG A 49 2.88 -6.52 7.46
N GLY A 50 2.12 -6.07 8.45
CA GLY A 50 2.69 -5.44 9.64
C GLY A 50 3.63 -6.38 10.40
N PRO A 51 4.34 -5.85 11.42
CA PRO A 51 4.10 -4.56 12.05
C PRO A 51 4.99 -3.42 11.54
N TYR A 52 6.02 -3.69 10.75
CA TYR A 52 7.00 -2.67 10.35
C TYR A 52 6.57 -1.81 9.16
N ALA A 53 7.20 -0.63 9.04
CA ALA A 53 7.06 0.22 7.85
C ALA A 53 7.74 -0.41 6.64
N SER A 54 7.39 0.04 5.43
CA SER A 54 7.87 -0.57 4.18
C SER A 54 9.40 -0.63 4.09
N CYS A 55 10.14 0.36 4.62
CA CYS A 55 11.60 0.35 4.58
C CYS A 55 12.23 -0.79 5.37
N ALA A 56 11.56 -1.30 6.42
CA ALA A 56 12.06 -2.37 7.27
C ALA A 56 11.51 -3.75 6.87
N VAL A 57 10.88 -3.86 5.70
CA VAL A 57 10.31 -5.09 5.14
C VAL A 57 10.97 -5.37 3.79
N LYS A 58 11.26 -6.64 3.51
CA LYS A 58 11.89 -7.04 2.25
C LYS A 58 10.96 -6.81 1.07
N GLU A 59 11.56 -6.53 -0.10
CA GLU A 59 10.77 -6.34 -1.33
C GLU A 59 10.01 -7.62 -1.71
N GLU A 60 10.55 -8.81 -1.43
CA GLU A 60 9.89 -10.11 -1.65
C GLU A 60 8.61 -10.31 -0.81
N ASP A 61 8.51 -9.63 0.34
CA ASP A 61 7.35 -9.69 1.24
C ASP A 61 6.31 -8.59 0.94
N LYS A 62 6.56 -7.77 -0.09
CA LYS A 62 5.66 -6.72 -0.55
C LYS A 62 4.99 -7.16 -1.83
N THR A 63 3.70 -6.86 -1.94
CA THR A 63 3.00 -6.92 -3.23
C THR A 63 2.82 -5.50 -3.72
N THR A 64 3.29 -5.19 -4.92
CA THR A 64 3.18 -3.85 -5.52
C THR A 64 2.52 -3.95 -6.87
N GLU A 65 1.61 -3.03 -7.15
CA GLU A 65 0.93 -2.87 -8.44
C GLU A 65 1.02 -1.42 -8.90
N ILE A 66 1.09 -1.22 -10.22
CA ILE A 66 1.27 0.10 -10.84
C ILE A 66 0.02 0.47 -11.64
N PHE A 67 -0.46 1.68 -11.40
CA PHE A 67 -1.63 2.27 -12.02
C PHE A 67 -1.27 3.57 -12.73
N GLU A 68 -2.13 4.01 -13.63
CA GLU A 68 -2.01 5.32 -14.26
C GLU A 68 -2.24 6.44 -13.24
N LEU A 69 -1.54 7.57 -13.37
CA LEU A 69 -1.69 8.73 -12.46
C LEU A 69 -2.91 9.58 -12.84
N THR A 70 -4.07 8.94 -12.87
CA THR A 70 -5.38 9.51 -13.18
C THR A 70 -6.37 9.24 -12.04
N GLU A 71 -7.55 9.86 -12.08
CA GLU A 71 -8.57 9.62 -11.04
C GLU A 71 -9.06 8.16 -11.10
N ASP A 72 -9.26 7.62 -12.29
CA ASP A 72 -9.61 6.22 -12.49
C ASP A 72 -8.52 5.28 -12.00
N GLY A 73 -7.25 5.61 -12.26
CA GLY A 73 -6.10 4.84 -11.74
C GLY A 73 -6.01 4.89 -10.21
N ARG A 74 -6.36 6.03 -9.58
CA ARG A 74 -6.49 6.13 -8.12
C ARG A 74 -7.58 5.20 -7.60
N LEU A 75 -8.77 5.22 -8.20
CA LEU A 75 -9.88 4.37 -7.79
C LEU A 75 -9.54 2.88 -7.96
N ALA A 76 -8.90 2.52 -9.08
CA ALA A 76 -8.41 1.16 -9.33
C ALA A 76 -7.36 0.72 -8.31
N ALA A 77 -6.45 1.61 -7.89
CA ALA A 77 -5.48 1.32 -6.83
C ALA A 77 -6.16 1.05 -5.49
N VAL A 78 -7.18 1.83 -5.12
CA VAL A 78 -7.95 1.61 -3.88
C VAL A 78 -8.71 0.29 -3.93
N GLU A 79 -9.35 -0.01 -5.06
CA GLU A 79 -10.04 -1.27 -5.29
C GLU A 79 -9.08 -2.46 -5.18
N TRP A 80 -7.89 -2.36 -5.79
CA TRP A 80 -6.88 -3.40 -5.72
C TRP A 80 -6.41 -3.64 -4.28
N ILE A 81 -6.14 -2.59 -3.50
CA ILE A 81 -5.77 -2.74 -2.07
C ILE A 81 -6.88 -3.48 -1.31
N ARG A 82 -8.15 -3.16 -1.58
CA ARG A 82 -9.28 -3.85 -0.97
C ARG A 82 -9.30 -5.33 -1.35
N GLN A 83 -9.13 -5.65 -2.62
CA GLN A 83 -9.06 -7.04 -3.10
C GLN A 83 -7.90 -7.80 -2.46
N GLN A 84 -6.74 -7.16 -2.28
CA GLN A 84 -5.62 -7.77 -1.56
C GLN A 84 -5.99 -8.12 -0.13
N TYR A 85 -6.74 -7.27 0.56
CA TYR A 85 -7.24 -7.55 1.89
C TYR A 85 -8.25 -8.72 1.91
N GLU A 86 -9.30 -8.63 1.10
CA GLU A 86 -10.43 -9.56 1.10
C GLU A 86 -10.06 -10.95 0.62
N SER A 87 -9.12 -11.07 -0.35
CA SER A 87 -8.66 -12.37 -0.86
C SER A 87 -7.72 -13.12 0.09
N ARG A 88 -7.11 -12.43 1.07
CA ARG A 88 -6.04 -12.97 1.92
C ARG A 88 -6.27 -12.69 3.42
N LEU A 89 -7.53 -12.66 3.86
CA LEU A 89 -7.92 -12.26 5.24
C LEU A 89 -7.12 -12.96 6.34
N ASP A 90 -6.98 -14.28 6.27
CA ASP A 90 -6.29 -15.05 7.31
C ASP A 90 -4.78 -14.77 7.32
N TYR A 91 -4.18 -14.53 6.15
CA TYR A 91 -2.78 -14.15 6.02
C TYR A 91 -2.48 -12.80 6.68
N TRP A 92 -3.39 -11.82 6.55
CA TRP A 92 -3.26 -10.51 7.21
C TRP A 92 -3.51 -10.59 8.70
N LYS A 93 -4.52 -11.35 9.14
CA LYS A 93 -4.83 -11.55 10.57
C LYS A 93 -3.70 -12.27 11.31
N ALA A 94 -3.02 -13.19 10.63
CA ALA A 94 -1.84 -13.89 11.15
C ALA A 94 -0.55 -13.06 11.05
N ALA A 95 -0.63 -11.74 10.83
CA ALA A 95 0.55 -10.88 10.87
C ALA A 95 1.23 -10.97 12.25
N PRO A 96 2.57 -11.12 12.30
CA PRO A 96 3.30 -11.27 13.55
C PRO A 96 3.21 -10.01 14.41
N SER A 97 3.33 -10.19 15.73
CA SER A 97 3.47 -9.07 16.65
C SER A 97 4.85 -8.42 16.50
N ILE A 98 5.03 -7.23 17.08
CA ILE A 98 6.34 -6.54 17.09
C ILE A 98 7.45 -7.36 17.77
N LYS A 99 7.09 -8.33 18.64
CA LYS A 99 8.06 -9.18 19.33
C LYS A 99 8.53 -10.35 18.47
N ASP A 100 7.70 -10.79 17.52
CA ASP A 100 7.94 -11.98 16.71
C ASP A 100 8.43 -11.63 15.29
N ALA A 101 8.21 -10.39 14.86
CA ALA A 101 8.60 -9.92 13.55
C ALA A 101 10.10 -9.56 13.52
N VAL A 102 10.80 -9.97 12.45
CA VAL A 102 12.21 -9.63 12.21
C VAL A 102 12.28 -8.55 11.14
N PRO A 103 12.67 -7.30 11.46
CA PRO A 103 12.85 -6.25 10.47
C PRO A 103 14.15 -6.43 9.68
N ILE A 104 14.26 -5.79 8.52
CA ILE A 104 15.56 -5.57 7.90
C ILE A 104 16.38 -4.63 8.78
N VAL A 105 17.58 -5.05 9.15
CA VAL A 105 18.61 -4.20 9.74
C VAL A 105 19.39 -3.57 8.60
N HIS A 106 19.40 -2.24 8.53
CA HIS A 106 20.32 -1.51 7.66
C HIS A 106 21.61 -1.31 8.46
N GLU A 107 22.71 -1.89 7.99
CA GLU A 107 24.05 -1.67 8.55
C GLU A 107 24.58 -0.26 8.22
#